data_AF-A0A0W0SLE5-F1
#
_entry.id   AF-A0A0W0SLE5-F1
#
_cell.length_a   1.000
_cell.length_b   1.000
_cell.length_c   1.000
_cell.angle_alpha   90.00
_cell.angle_beta   90.00
_cell.angle_gamma   90.00
#
_symmetry.space_group_name_H-M   'P 1'
#
loop_
_entity.id
_entity.type
_entity.pdbx_description
1 polymer ?
#
loop_
_entity_poly.entity_id
_entity_poly.type
_entity_poly.pdbx_seq_one_letter_code
_entity_poly.pdbx_strand_id
1 'polypeptide(L)'
;MPTFEDLQQDARSLSESLTHALAKQSSFGSLFCTWSLSTPHKQLFDDAYLIQQTANCLDFYSGATHSGHVINSHTKHLVLIGIYAYVWFKYDNTLQWFLNKPLLGLLQQHLGIESLSELDLEIYKTSLMELENFCCWVYEKSTQYQQTKNLFEAFPTNMQGSLHAQRGQLASDSWGGFSDLMTKIGIKSLF
;
A
#
# COMPACT_ATOMS: atom_id res chain seq x y z
N MET A 1 16.53 -2.45 1.14
CA MET A 1 15.24 -2.58 1.85
C MET A 1 15.47 -2.44 3.35
N PRO A 2 14.55 -1.78 4.07
CA PRO A 2 14.58 -1.63 5.53
C PRO A 2 14.38 -2.98 6.25
N THR A 3 14.63 -2.98 7.56
CA THR A 3 14.23 -4.10 8.43
C THR A 3 12.73 -4.08 8.72
N PHE A 4 12.19 -5.17 9.29
CA PHE A 4 10.78 -5.22 9.67
C PHE A 4 10.43 -4.12 10.69
N GLU A 5 11.28 -3.96 11.71
CA GLU A 5 11.07 -3.04 12.81
C GLU A 5 11.08 -1.59 12.33
N ASP A 6 12.03 -1.23 11.45
CA ASP A 6 12.11 0.10 10.84
C ASP A 6 10.86 0.38 10.00
N LEU A 7 10.50 -0.55 9.11
CA LEU A 7 9.35 -0.39 8.21
C LEU A 7 8.03 -0.33 8.99
N GLN A 8 7.89 -1.11 10.06
CA GLN A 8 6.71 -1.08 10.91
C GLN A 8 6.59 0.26 11.62
N GLN A 9 7.70 0.79 12.16
CA GLN A 9 7.70 2.07 12.85
C GLN A 9 7.34 3.22 11.89
N ASP A 10 7.93 3.22 10.71
CA ASP A 10 7.63 4.21 9.67
C ASP A 10 6.16 4.12 9.22
N ALA A 11 5.64 2.91 9.01
CA ALA A 11 4.24 2.66 8.66
C ALA A 11 3.26 3.17 9.74
N ARG A 12 3.59 3.00 11.03
CA ARG A 12 2.76 3.51 12.14
C ARG A 12 2.64 5.03 12.17
N SER A 13 3.65 5.73 11.66
CA SER A 13 3.69 7.19 11.60
C SER A 13 3.24 7.78 10.25
N LEU A 14 2.88 6.94 9.28
CA LEU A 14 2.68 7.36 7.89
C LEU A 14 1.65 8.48 7.71
N SER A 15 0.50 8.40 8.40
CA SER A 15 -0.56 9.42 8.32
C SER A 15 -0.10 10.80 8.85
N GLU A 16 0.71 10.81 9.89
CA GLU A 16 1.30 12.03 10.46
C GLU A 16 2.35 12.61 9.50
N SER A 17 3.23 11.75 8.99
CA SER A 17 4.24 12.10 7.98
C SER A 17 3.61 12.66 6.71
N LEU A 18 2.48 12.10 6.25
CA LEU A 18 1.73 12.60 5.10
C LEU A 18 1.13 13.99 5.36
N THR A 19 0.57 14.21 6.55
CA THR A 19 0.07 15.52 6.96
C THR A 19 1.17 16.58 6.88
N HIS A 20 2.37 16.27 7.39
CA HIS A 20 3.52 17.16 7.32
C HIS A 20 4.03 17.38 5.89
N ALA A 21 4.07 16.34 5.06
CA ALA A 21 4.49 16.45 3.67
C ALA A 21 3.55 17.35 2.86
N LEU A 22 2.23 17.21 3.04
CA LEU A 22 1.23 18.05 2.39
C LEU A 22 1.28 19.51 2.89
N ALA A 23 1.49 19.73 4.19
CA ALA A 23 1.62 21.08 4.75
C ALA A 23 2.89 21.81 4.24
N LYS A 24 3.98 21.09 3.99
CA LYS A 24 5.19 21.66 3.37
C LYS A 24 4.98 22.00 1.89
N GLN A 25 4.18 21.21 1.17
CA GLN A 25 3.89 21.46 -0.25
C GLN A 25 3.04 22.73 -0.44
N SER A 26 2.09 22.98 0.46
CA SER A 26 1.26 24.20 0.40
C SER A 26 2.06 25.48 0.69
N SER A 27 3.13 25.40 1.49
CA SER A 27 3.97 26.57 1.79
C SER A 27 4.89 27.01 0.63
N PHE A 28 5.19 26.11 -0.32
CA PHE A 28 6.08 26.40 -1.46
C PHE A 28 5.35 26.76 -2.76
N GLY A 29 4.02 26.61 -2.83
CA GLY A 29 3.23 26.76 -4.07
C GLY A 29 2.23 27.93 -4.12
N SER A 30 2.31 28.88 -3.19
CA SER A 30 1.30 29.93 -2.91
C SER A 30 1.10 31.01 -4.00
N LEU A 31 1.28 30.74 -5.29
CA LEU A 31 1.00 31.76 -6.32
C LEU A 31 0.10 31.35 -7.49
N PHE A 32 -0.12 30.07 -7.78
CA PHE A 32 -1.00 29.69 -8.89
C PHE A 32 -1.68 28.34 -8.63
N CYS A 33 -2.96 28.37 -8.23
CA CYS A 33 -4.00 27.32 -8.39
C CYS A 33 -4.98 27.33 -7.20
N THR A 34 -5.89 28.32 -7.18
CA THR A 34 -7.01 28.36 -6.24
C THR A 34 -8.22 27.50 -6.68
N TRP A 35 -8.11 26.63 -7.68
CA TRP A 35 -9.26 25.87 -8.20
C TRP A 35 -9.01 24.36 -8.15
N SER A 36 -9.38 23.73 -7.02
CA SER A 36 -9.84 22.31 -6.86
C SER A 36 -9.50 21.73 -5.48
N LEU A 37 -9.78 22.46 -4.40
CA LEU A 37 -9.52 21.99 -3.03
C LEU A 37 -10.69 21.21 -2.43
N SER A 38 -11.22 20.21 -3.15
CA SER A 38 -12.34 19.41 -2.64
C SER A 38 -12.32 18.03 -3.27
N THR A 39 -11.64 17.06 -2.63
CA THR A 39 -11.80 15.57 -2.71
C THR A 39 -10.53 14.70 -2.81
N PRO A 40 -9.40 15.07 -3.46
CA PRO A 40 -8.31 14.10 -3.68
C PRO A 40 -7.52 13.71 -2.41
N HIS A 41 -7.54 14.53 -1.37
CA HIS A 41 -6.81 14.23 -0.13
C HIS A 41 -7.41 13.09 0.69
N LYS A 42 -8.73 12.89 0.65
CA LYS A 42 -9.38 11.88 1.49
C LYS A 42 -8.86 10.47 1.18
N GLN A 43 -8.77 10.14 -0.11
CA GLN A 43 -8.27 8.84 -0.55
C GLN A 43 -6.82 8.60 -0.09
N LEU A 44 -5.95 9.62 -0.16
CA LEU A 44 -4.56 9.51 0.29
C LEU A 44 -4.46 9.25 1.80
N PHE A 45 -5.31 9.92 2.59
CA PHE A 45 -5.37 9.69 4.02
C PHE A 45 -5.98 8.33 4.36
N ASP A 46 -7.00 7.88 3.62
CA ASP A 46 -7.59 6.54 3.78
C ASP A 46 -6.54 5.45 3.47
N ASP A 47 -5.75 5.61 2.40
CA ASP A 47 -4.69 4.67 2.03
C ASP A 47 -3.48 4.72 3.00
N ALA A 48 -3.09 5.90 3.50
CA ALA A 48 -2.07 6.01 4.54
C ALA A 48 -2.55 5.39 5.87
N TYR A 49 -3.81 5.61 6.22
CA TYR A 49 -4.43 5.03 7.40
C TYR A 49 -4.52 3.50 7.29
N LEU A 50 -4.80 2.96 6.10
CA LEU A 50 -4.79 1.51 5.85
C LEU A 50 -3.42 0.89 6.14
N ILE A 51 -2.33 1.51 5.67
CA ILE A 51 -0.96 1.05 5.96
C ILE A 51 -0.67 1.15 7.47
N GLN A 52 -1.05 2.26 8.11
CA GLN A 52 -0.88 2.47 9.54
C GLN A 52 -1.61 1.41 10.38
N GLN A 53 -2.87 1.13 10.06
CA GLN A 53 -3.65 0.11 10.76
C GLN A 53 -3.11 -1.30 10.51
N THR A 54 -2.59 -1.57 9.30
CA THR A 54 -1.90 -2.84 9.01
C THR A 54 -0.71 -3.02 9.94
N ALA A 55 0.15 -2.00 10.05
CA ALA A 55 1.32 -2.03 10.94
C ALA A 55 0.96 -2.22 12.42
N ASN A 56 -0.11 -1.57 12.89
CA ASN A 56 -0.62 -1.73 14.26
C ASN A 56 -1.19 -3.13 14.52
N CYS A 57 -1.82 -3.74 13.53
CA CYS A 57 -2.45 -5.05 13.67
C CYS A 57 -1.43 -6.20 13.62
N LEU A 58 -0.27 -5.99 12.97
CA LEU A 58 0.77 -7.01 12.83
C LEU A 58 1.38 -7.49 14.16
N ASP A 59 1.31 -6.71 15.24
CA ASP A 59 1.76 -7.17 16.56
C ASP A 59 0.95 -8.37 17.05
N PHE A 60 -0.34 -8.42 16.69
CA PHE A 60 -1.28 -9.48 17.06
C PHE A 60 -1.29 -10.64 16.08
N TYR A 61 -0.72 -10.45 14.89
CA TYR A 61 -0.66 -11.48 13.86
C TYR A 61 0.25 -12.62 14.32
N SER A 62 -0.35 -13.77 14.61
CA SER A 62 0.32 -14.90 15.25
C SER A 62 -0.40 -16.21 14.92
N GLY A 63 0.30 -17.33 15.10
CA GLY A 63 -0.18 -18.66 14.75
C GLY A 63 0.42 -19.15 13.43
N ALA A 64 -0.40 -19.79 12.59
CA ALA A 64 -0.02 -20.24 11.27
C ALA A 64 -0.90 -19.59 10.20
N THR A 65 -0.34 -19.38 9.02
CA THR A 65 -1.06 -18.96 7.82
C THR A 65 -2.01 -20.07 7.35
N HIS A 66 -2.95 -19.75 6.45
CA HIS A 66 -3.80 -20.75 5.78
C HIS A 66 -3.01 -21.80 4.98
N SER A 67 -1.81 -21.44 4.53
CA SER A 67 -0.85 -22.34 3.89
C SER A 67 -0.05 -23.21 4.87
N GLY A 68 -0.26 -23.06 6.18
CA GLY A 68 0.37 -23.84 7.23
C GLY A 68 1.76 -23.33 7.66
N HIS A 69 2.19 -22.16 7.19
CA HIS A 69 3.47 -21.57 7.59
C HIS A 69 3.34 -20.85 8.93
N VAL A 70 4.35 -21.00 9.80
CA VAL A 70 4.39 -20.29 11.08
C VAL A 70 4.59 -18.80 10.84
N ILE A 71 3.73 -17.98 11.43
CA ILE A 71 3.83 -16.52 11.33
C ILE A 71 5.01 -16.04 12.17
N ASN A 72 6.06 -15.57 11.49
CA ASN A 72 7.28 -15.02 12.10
C ASN A 72 7.52 -13.57 11.64
N SER A 73 8.60 -12.94 12.09
CA SER A 73 8.95 -11.56 11.70
C SER A 73 9.09 -11.40 10.17
N HIS A 74 9.61 -12.42 9.48
CA HIS A 74 9.73 -12.39 8.01
C HIS A 74 8.35 -12.39 7.32
N THR A 75 7.40 -13.21 7.78
CA THR A 75 6.02 -13.17 7.28
C THR A 75 5.40 -11.79 7.48
N LYS A 76 5.56 -11.20 8.67
CA LYS A 76 5.03 -9.85 8.97
C LYS A 76 5.69 -8.77 8.10
N HIS A 77 6.98 -8.91 7.82
CA HIS A 77 7.70 -8.04 6.90
C HIS A 77 7.13 -8.10 5.49
N LEU A 78 6.86 -9.31 4.98
CA LEU A 78 6.23 -9.51 3.67
C LEU A 78 4.82 -8.91 3.61
N VAL A 79 4.03 -8.98 4.68
CA VAL A 79 2.73 -8.30 4.76
C VAL A 79 2.89 -6.78 4.65
N LEU A 80 3.87 -6.19 5.35
CA LEU A 80 4.15 -4.75 5.23
C LEU A 80 4.56 -4.36 3.82
N ILE A 81 5.51 -5.07 3.22
CA ILE A 81 5.92 -4.82 1.83
C ILE A 81 4.71 -4.93 0.91
N GLY A 82 3.86 -5.95 1.13
CA GLY A 82 2.64 -6.18 0.37
C GLY A 82 1.68 -5.02 0.43
N ILE A 83 1.41 -4.45 1.61
CA ILE A 83 0.46 -3.32 1.72
C ILE A 83 1.02 -2.04 1.10
N TYR A 84 2.32 -1.80 1.23
CA TYR A 84 2.99 -0.68 0.54
C TYR A 84 2.88 -0.83 -0.98
N ALA A 85 3.22 -2.02 -1.50
CA ALA A 85 3.12 -2.35 -2.91
C ALA A 85 1.68 -2.20 -3.43
N TYR A 86 0.70 -2.72 -2.70
CA TYR A 86 -0.71 -2.63 -3.03
C TYR A 86 -1.19 -1.17 -3.15
N VAL A 87 -0.81 -0.31 -2.20
CA VAL A 87 -1.17 1.11 -2.22
C VAL A 87 -0.42 1.84 -3.33
N TRP A 88 0.89 1.65 -3.45
CA TRP A 88 1.71 2.30 -4.48
C TRP A 88 1.16 2.01 -5.88
N PHE A 89 0.79 0.75 -6.17
CA PHE A 89 0.25 0.36 -7.46
C PHE A 89 -1.00 1.18 -7.89
N LYS A 90 -1.81 1.66 -6.94
CA LYS A 90 -2.98 2.51 -7.24
C LYS A 90 -2.59 3.86 -7.86
N TYR A 91 -1.37 4.32 -7.59
CA TYR A 91 -0.87 5.65 -7.93
C TYR A 91 0.24 5.64 -8.98
N ASP A 92 0.63 4.47 -9.50
CA ASP A 92 1.79 4.29 -10.37
C ASP A 92 1.57 4.68 -11.84
N ASN A 93 0.58 5.53 -12.14
CA ASN A 93 0.43 6.16 -13.46
C ASN A 93 0.92 7.61 -13.42
N THR A 94 1.45 8.13 -14.54
CA THR A 94 2.17 9.41 -14.60
C THR A 94 1.38 10.60 -14.03
N LEU A 95 0.06 10.61 -14.23
CA LEU A 95 -0.82 11.67 -13.74
C LEU A 95 -1.05 11.57 -12.22
N GLN A 96 -1.30 10.37 -11.71
CA GLN A 96 -1.43 10.12 -10.27
C GLN A 96 -0.08 10.27 -9.54
N TRP A 97 1.03 9.96 -10.20
CA TRP A 97 2.37 10.15 -9.64
C TRP A 97 2.64 11.62 -9.34
N PHE A 98 2.32 12.51 -10.29
CA PHE A 98 2.49 13.94 -10.11
C PHE A 98 1.54 14.52 -9.04
N LEU A 99 0.27 14.09 -9.04
CA LEU A 99 -0.74 14.60 -8.11
C LEU A 99 -0.56 14.10 -6.66
N ASN A 100 -0.01 12.90 -6.49
CA ASN A 100 0.10 12.24 -5.17
C ASN A 100 1.55 12.07 -4.70
N LYS A 101 2.44 12.92 -5.22
CA LYS A 101 3.87 12.93 -4.91
C LYS A 101 4.21 12.87 -3.40
N PRO A 102 3.46 13.51 -2.48
CA PRO A 102 3.74 13.39 -1.04
C PRO A 102 3.60 11.97 -0.49
N LEU A 103 2.53 11.26 -0.86
CA LEU A 103 2.34 9.88 -0.41
C LEU A 103 3.38 8.97 -1.05
N LEU A 104 3.55 9.06 -2.37
CA LEU A 104 4.52 8.24 -3.10
C LEU A 104 5.95 8.44 -2.62
N GLY A 105 6.35 9.69 -2.33
CA GLY A 105 7.66 9.99 -1.77
C GLY A 105 7.89 9.34 -0.41
N LEU A 106 6.86 9.27 0.44
CA LEU A 106 6.94 8.53 1.70
C LEU A 106 7.04 7.02 1.48
N LEU A 107 6.25 6.45 0.56
CA LEU A 107 6.33 5.02 0.25
C LEU A 107 7.72 4.63 -0.29
N GLN A 108 8.27 5.43 -1.20
CA GLN A 108 9.63 5.30 -1.74
C GLN A 108 10.68 5.36 -0.62
N GLN A 109 10.59 6.38 0.23
CA GLN A 109 11.51 6.59 1.35
C GLN A 109 11.47 5.40 2.32
N HIS A 110 10.28 4.94 2.71
CA HIS A 110 10.12 3.86 3.67
C HIS A 110 10.65 2.54 3.11
N LEU A 111 10.35 2.20 1.84
CA LEU A 111 10.84 0.97 1.22
C LEU A 111 12.32 1.04 0.79
N GLY A 112 12.86 2.26 0.66
CA GLY A 112 14.22 2.51 0.18
C GLY A 112 14.42 2.14 -1.28
N ILE A 113 13.39 2.32 -2.12
CA ILE A 113 13.40 2.08 -3.56
C ILE A 113 12.74 3.24 -4.29
N GLU A 114 13.15 3.53 -5.53
CA GLU A 114 12.60 4.65 -6.30
C GLU A 114 11.39 4.24 -7.14
N SER A 115 11.27 2.96 -7.46
CA SER A 115 10.18 2.40 -8.28
C SER A 115 9.77 1.01 -7.82
N LEU A 116 8.51 0.62 -8.05
CA LEU A 116 8.07 -0.75 -7.78
C LEU A 116 8.82 -1.79 -8.62
N SER A 117 9.34 -1.42 -9.78
CA SER A 117 10.16 -2.29 -10.64
C SER A 117 11.52 -2.68 -10.04
N GLU A 118 12.02 -1.94 -9.05
CA GLU A 118 13.23 -2.30 -8.30
C GLU A 118 12.99 -3.39 -7.26
N LEU A 119 11.73 -3.65 -6.90
CA LEU A 119 11.41 -4.73 -5.99
C LEU A 119 11.56 -6.07 -6.73
N ASP A 120 12.29 -7.00 -6.12
CA ASP A 120 12.43 -8.35 -6.66
C ASP A 120 11.05 -8.99 -6.90
N LEU A 121 10.87 -9.61 -8.07
CA LEU A 121 9.59 -10.16 -8.50
C LEU A 121 9.05 -11.22 -7.52
N GLU A 122 9.92 -12.07 -6.98
CA GLU A 122 9.52 -13.11 -6.05
C GLU A 122 9.20 -12.53 -4.67
N ILE A 123 9.91 -11.47 -4.25
CA ILE A 123 9.55 -10.69 -3.06
C ILE A 123 8.18 -10.03 -3.27
N TYR A 124 7.92 -9.39 -4.40
CA TYR A 124 6.64 -8.75 -4.71
C TYR A 124 5.47 -9.75 -4.66
N LYS A 125 5.59 -10.87 -5.38
CA LYS A 125 4.56 -11.93 -5.41
C LYS A 125 4.29 -12.53 -4.04
N THR A 126 5.36 -12.92 -3.34
CA THR A 126 5.25 -13.52 -2.01
C THR A 126 4.63 -12.53 -1.03
N SER A 127 5.00 -11.24 -1.11
CA SER A 127 4.43 -10.19 -0.27
C SER A 127 2.93 -10.00 -0.50
N LEU A 128 2.47 -10.01 -1.75
CA LEU A 128 1.03 -9.94 -2.05
C LEU A 128 0.27 -11.18 -1.56
N MET A 129 0.88 -12.36 -1.64
CA MET A 129 0.29 -13.59 -1.13
C MET A 129 0.18 -13.57 0.41
N GLU A 130 1.22 -13.13 1.11
CA GLU A 130 1.17 -13.02 2.57
C GLU A 130 0.19 -11.93 3.02
N LEU A 131 0.07 -10.83 2.28
CA LEU A 131 -0.96 -9.83 2.52
C LEU A 131 -2.37 -10.43 2.38
N GLU A 132 -2.62 -11.26 1.38
CA GLU A 132 -3.91 -11.95 1.19
C GLU A 132 -4.22 -12.89 2.38
N ASN A 133 -3.25 -13.70 2.80
CA ASN A 133 -3.38 -14.57 3.99
C ASN A 133 -3.68 -13.74 5.25
N PHE A 134 -2.99 -12.61 5.41
CA PHE A 134 -3.22 -11.69 6.51
C PHE A 134 -4.63 -11.09 6.47
N CYS A 135 -5.13 -10.66 5.31
CA CYS A 135 -6.50 -10.17 5.16
C CYS A 135 -7.54 -11.25 5.57
N CYS A 136 -7.32 -12.51 5.20
CA CYS A 136 -8.16 -13.63 5.62
C CYS A 136 -8.14 -13.79 7.15
N TRP A 137 -6.97 -13.74 7.77
CA TRP A 137 -6.84 -13.78 9.22
C TRP A 137 -7.54 -12.60 9.91
N VAL A 138 -7.40 -11.38 9.39
CA VAL A 138 -8.09 -10.18 9.93
C VAL A 138 -9.59 -10.38 9.89
N TYR A 139 -10.13 -10.91 8.78
CA TYR A 139 -11.55 -11.23 8.65
C TYR A 139 -12.01 -12.24 9.72
N GLU A 140 -11.30 -13.36 9.87
CA GLU A 140 -11.61 -14.40 10.87
C GLU A 140 -11.52 -13.90 12.31
N LYS A 141 -10.62 -12.95 12.57
CA LYS A 141 -10.34 -12.38 13.89
C LYS A 141 -11.00 -11.03 14.13
N SER A 142 -11.84 -10.55 13.21
CA SER A 142 -12.45 -9.21 13.22
C SER A 142 -13.31 -8.93 14.47
N THR A 143 -13.83 -9.97 15.11
CA THR A 143 -14.64 -9.86 16.34
C THR A 143 -13.83 -10.14 17.62
N GLN A 144 -12.58 -10.58 17.49
CA GLN A 144 -11.76 -11.05 18.61
C GLN A 144 -10.85 -9.95 19.17
N TYR A 145 -10.37 -9.02 18.33
CA TYR A 145 -9.49 -7.93 18.75
C TYR A 145 -9.99 -6.58 18.23
N GLN A 146 -9.80 -5.52 19.01
CA GLN A 146 -10.18 -4.17 18.58
C GLN A 146 -9.34 -3.71 17.38
N GLN A 147 -8.06 -4.10 17.33
CA GLN A 147 -7.12 -3.76 16.27
C GLN A 147 -7.49 -4.44 14.94
N THR A 148 -7.90 -5.71 14.98
CA THR A 148 -8.39 -6.41 13.79
C THR A 148 -9.72 -5.83 13.32
N LYS A 149 -10.60 -5.43 14.24
CA LYS A 149 -11.83 -4.71 13.90
C LYS A 149 -11.56 -3.38 13.19
N ASN A 150 -10.69 -2.54 13.77
CA ASN A 150 -10.34 -1.24 13.19
C ASN A 150 -9.73 -1.38 11.80
N LEU A 151 -8.85 -2.38 11.60
CA LEU A 151 -8.26 -2.68 10.30
C LEU A 151 -9.30 -3.22 9.31
N PHE A 152 -10.18 -4.12 9.76
CA PHE A 152 -11.25 -4.66 8.93
C PHE A 152 -12.19 -3.56 8.42
N GLU A 153 -12.55 -2.60 9.27
CA GLU A 153 -13.34 -1.43 8.89
C GLU A 153 -12.59 -0.48 7.93
N ALA A 154 -11.26 -0.49 7.94
CA ALA A 154 -10.41 0.29 7.03
C ALA A 154 -10.19 -0.38 5.66
N PHE A 155 -10.53 -1.66 5.50
CA PHE A 155 -10.33 -2.36 4.22
C PHE A 155 -11.24 -1.76 3.12
N PRO A 156 -10.69 -1.46 1.94
CA PRO A 156 -11.49 -1.11 0.78
C PRO A 156 -12.48 -2.23 0.45
N THR A 157 -13.69 -1.86 0.02
CA THR A 157 -14.77 -2.81 -0.28
C THR A 157 -14.43 -3.85 -1.36
N ASN A 158 -13.40 -3.59 -2.17
CA ASN A 158 -12.92 -4.44 -3.25
C ASN A 158 -11.48 -4.96 -3.06
N MET A 159 -10.91 -4.87 -1.85
CA MET A 159 -9.49 -5.15 -1.61
C MET A 159 -9.05 -6.54 -2.11
N GLN A 160 -9.81 -7.61 -1.81
CA GLN A 160 -9.51 -8.97 -2.27
C GLN A 160 -9.54 -9.09 -3.80
N GLY A 161 -10.53 -8.46 -4.45
CA GLY A 161 -10.61 -8.44 -5.92
C GLY A 161 -9.45 -7.69 -6.57
N SER A 162 -9.01 -6.57 -5.96
CA SER A 162 -7.84 -5.81 -6.43
C SER A 162 -6.54 -6.60 -6.28
N LEU A 163 -6.34 -7.33 -5.18
CA LEU A 163 -5.19 -8.21 -4.98
C LEU A 163 -5.14 -9.34 -6.01
N HIS A 164 -6.28 -10.00 -6.25
CA HIS A 164 -6.37 -11.02 -7.30
C HIS A 164 -6.09 -10.47 -8.70
N ALA A 165 -6.58 -9.28 -9.03
CA ALA A 165 -6.31 -8.63 -10.32
C ALA A 165 -4.81 -8.29 -10.48
N GLN A 166 -4.16 -7.75 -9.45
CA GLN A 166 -2.72 -7.47 -9.45
C GLN A 166 -1.90 -8.75 -9.64
N ARG A 167 -2.27 -9.85 -8.96
CA ARG A 167 -1.62 -11.16 -9.14
C ARG A 167 -1.86 -11.75 -10.53
N GLY A 168 -3.05 -11.60 -11.08
CA GLY A 168 -3.40 -12.08 -12.42
C GLY A 168 -2.61 -11.38 -13.53
N GLN A 169 -2.34 -10.08 -13.37
CA GLN A 169 -1.55 -9.28 -14.33
C GLN A 169 -0.06 -9.69 -14.36
N LEU A 170 0.49 -10.14 -13.23
CA LEU A 170 1.85 -10.70 -13.17
C LEU A 170 1.99 -12.05 -13.88
N ALA A 171 0.88 -12.79 -14.00
CA ALA A 171 0.87 -14.10 -14.62
C ALA A 171 0.72 -14.05 -16.15
N SER A 172 0.15 -12.95 -16.70
CA SER A 172 -0.03 -12.79 -18.15
C SER A 172 1.14 -12.13 -18.86
N ASP A 173 1.90 -11.26 -18.18
CA ASP A 173 2.92 -10.43 -18.82
C ASP A 173 4.32 -10.64 -18.23
N SER A 174 5.27 -10.96 -19.11
CA SER A 174 6.71 -10.83 -18.84
C SER A 174 6.97 -9.48 -18.17
N TRP A 175 7.75 -9.44 -17.09
CA TRP A 175 8.07 -8.25 -16.28
C TRP A 175 8.51 -7.03 -17.11
N GLY A 176 8.99 -7.21 -18.35
CA GLY A 176 9.27 -6.12 -19.30
C GLY A 176 8.03 -5.43 -19.92
N GLY A 177 6.86 -6.05 -19.86
CA GLY A 177 5.57 -5.49 -20.31
C GLY A 177 4.87 -4.64 -19.26
N PHE A 178 5.30 -4.71 -17.99
CA PHE A 178 4.74 -3.91 -16.89
C PHE A 178 4.88 -2.40 -17.19
N SER A 179 6.05 -1.97 -17.67
CA SER A 179 6.30 -0.58 -18.08
C SER A 179 5.44 -0.12 -19.27
N ASP A 180 5.11 -1.00 -20.22
CA ASP A 180 4.33 -0.66 -21.41
C ASP A 180 2.82 -0.61 -21.13
N LEU A 181 2.36 -1.41 -20.16
CA LEU A 181 0.96 -1.46 -19.70
C LEU A 181 0.59 -0.34 -18.72
N MET A 182 1.54 0.19 -17.94
CA MET A 182 1.35 1.40 -17.13
C MET A 182 0.90 2.61 -17.97
N THR A 183 1.37 2.68 -19.23
CA THR A 183 0.94 3.66 -20.22
C THR A 183 -0.46 3.39 -20.81
N LYS A 184 -0.92 2.14 -20.86
CA LYS A 184 -2.17 1.75 -21.54
C LYS A 184 -3.41 1.76 -20.64
N ILE A 185 -3.27 1.50 -19.35
CA ILE A 185 -4.43 1.41 -18.42
C ILE A 185 -4.98 2.80 -18.07
N GLY A 186 -4.17 3.87 -18.17
CA GLY A 186 -4.59 5.26 -17.91
C GLY A 186 -5.59 5.87 -18.91
N ILE A 187 -5.99 5.17 -19.97
CA ILE A 187 -6.86 5.71 -21.04
C ILE A 187 -8.33 5.24 -20.92
N LYS A 188 -8.67 4.25 -20.07
CA LYS A 188 -10.00 3.62 -20.12
C LYS A 188 -11.02 4.00 -19.04
N SER A 189 -10.81 5.06 -18.24
CA SER A 189 -11.86 5.57 -17.31
C SER A 189 -12.38 6.96 -17.65
N LEU A 190 -12.36 7.35 -18.93
CA LEU A 190 -13.14 8.47 -19.43
C LEU A 190 -14.06 7.93 -20.52
N PHE A 191 -15.21 7.39 -20.11
CA PHE A 191 -16.54 7.52 -20.71
C PHE A 191 -17.57 6.87 -19.77
#